data_AF-A0A8H4UPJ9-F1
#
_entry.id   AF-A0A8H4UPJ9-F1
#
_cell.length_a   1.000
_cell.length_b   1.000
_cell.length_c   1.000
_cell.angle_alpha   90.00
_cell.angle_beta   90.00
_cell.angle_gamma   90.00
#
_symmetry.space_group_name_H-M   'P 1'
#
loop_
_entity.id
_entity.type
_entity.pdbx_description
1 polymer ?
#
loop_
_entity_poly.entity_id
_entity_poly.type
_entity_poly.pdbx_seq_one_letter_code
_entity_poly.pdbx_strand_id
1 'polypeptide(L)'
;MALQAPSSQIWGATSLDPTDVWNFEYFRVVCAKELSLFLGTDLWEKLIIQAASTERCILDGAVAAGALSKNMYLAPGYPNGYSLDKYNMALRVLGERLGSTPRGPEVTVLGSMIFVSVELLQGSTGGAELHLRGALAILNSPGKGPSSQGPDEKRHPLCTSLPF
;
A
#
# COMPACT_ATOMS: atom_id res chain seq x y z
N MET A 1 -14.28 -31.75 -3.75
CA MET A 1 -14.14 -30.32 -4.08
C MET A 1 -12.64 -30.04 -4.13
N ALA A 2 -12.04 -30.02 -5.32
CA ALA A 2 -10.59 -29.87 -5.47
C ALA A 2 -10.21 -28.38 -5.37
N LEU A 3 -9.26 -28.03 -4.50
CA LEU A 3 -8.65 -26.70 -4.50
C LEU A 3 -7.88 -26.53 -5.81
N GLN A 4 -8.37 -25.64 -6.66
CA GLN A 4 -7.67 -25.22 -7.86
C GLN A 4 -6.46 -24.37 -7.42
N ALA A 5 -5.26 -24.73 -7.85
CA ALA A 5 -4.06 -23.94 -7.55
C ALA A 5 -4.23 -22.52 -8.13
N PRO A 6 -3.95 -21.45 -7.36
CA PRO A 6 -4.15 -20.11 -7.89
C PRO A 6 -3.10 -19.84 -8.98
N SER A 7 -3.55 -19.27 -10.09
CA SER A 7 -2.72 -18.96 -11.26
C SER A 7 -1.51 -18.12 -10.88
N SER A 8 -0.30 -18.52 -11.28
CA SER A 8 0.97 -17.80 -11.05
C SER A 8 1.11 -16.49 -11.85
N GLN A 9 0.08 -16.13 -12.61
CA GLN A 9 0.09 -15.10 -13.63
C GLN A 9 -0.82 -13.94 -13.21
N ILE A 10 -0.44 -13.22 -12.14
CA ILE A 10 -1.28 -12.17 -11.54
C ILE A 10 -0.58 -10.80 -11.49
N TRP A 11 0.69 -10.68 -11.88
CA TRP A 11 1.40 -9.40 -11.73
C TRP A 11 2.37 -9.06 -12.88
N GLY A 12 1.88 -8.41 -13.95
CA GLY A 12 2.75 -7.94 -15.05
C GLY A 12 3.70 -9.03 -15.57
N ALA A 13 4.87 -8.65 -16.10
CA ALA A 13 5.85 -9.57 -16.67
C ALA A 13 6.57 -10.48 -15.64
N THR A 14 6.20 -10.45 -14.36
CA THR A 14 6.92 -11.16 -13.28
C THR A 14 5.98 -12.14 -12.58
N SER A 15 6.26 -13.44 -12.67
CA SER A 15 5.51 -14.46 -11.93
C SER A 15 5.72 -14.29 -10.43
N LEU A 16 4.64 -14.35 -9.66
CA LEU A 16 4.71 -14.40 -8.20
C LEU A 16 5.30 -15.73 -7.73
N ASP A 17 6.05 -15.69 -6.63
CA ASP A 17 6.52 -16.91 -5.97
C ASP A 17 5.31 -17.75 -5.52
N PRO A 18 5.35 -19.09 -5.62
CA PRO A 18 4.24 -19.93 -5.16
C PRO A 18 3.85 -19.67 -3.70
N THR A 19 4.81 -19.36 -2.83
CA THR A 19 4.56 -19.02 -1.42
C THR A 19 3.77 -17.73 -1.29
N ASP A 20 4.07 -16.73 -2.13
CA ASP A 20 3.32 -15.47 -2.18
C ASP A 20 1.88 -15.73 -2.60
N VAL A 21 1.69 -16.58 -3.62
CA VAL A 21 0.37 -16.96 -4.12
C VAL A 21 -0.47 -17.62 -3.03
N TRP A 22 0.09 -18.58 -2.28
CA TRP A 22 -0.64 -19.27 -1.20
C TRP A 22 -1.01 -18.35 -0.05
N ASN A 23 -0.12 -17.45 0.36
CA ASN A 23 -0.38 -16.54 1.46
C ASN A 23 -1.33 -15.40 1.05
N PHE A 24 -1.23 -14.92 -0.19
CA PHE A 24 -2.21 -13.98 -0.73
C PHE A 24 -3.59 -14.61 -0.86
N GLU A 25 -3.68 -15.86 -1.32
CA GLU A 25 -4.95 -16.57 -1.40
C GLU A 25 -5.56 -16.77 0.00
N TYR A 26 -4.75 -17.13 1.00
CA TYR A 26 -5.21 -17.20 2.39
C TYR A 26 -5.74 -15.85 2.87
N PHE A 27 -5.03 -14.75 2.60
CA PHE A 27 -5.50 -13.41 2.90
C PHE A 27 -6.86 -13.12 2.23
N ARG A 28 -7.00 -13.44 0.94
CA ARG A 28 -8.20 -13.20 0.14
C ARG A 28 -9.42 -13.95 0.67
N VAL A 29 -9.26 -15.22 1.04
CA VAL A 29 -10.39 -16.09 1.39
C VAL A 29 -10.70 -16.14 2.88
N VAL A 30 -9.74 -15.80 3.74
CA VAL A 30 -9.88 -15.78 5.21
C VAL A 30 -9.79 -14.36 5.74
N CYS A 31 -8.60 -13.75 5.71
CA CYS A 31 -8.35 -12.49 6.41
C CYS A 31 -9.26 -11.35 5.92
N ALA A 32 -9.42 -11.19 4.60
CA ALA A 32 -10.25 -10.13 4.03
C ALA A 32 -11.72 -10.24 4.45
N LYS A 33 -12.24 -11.46 4.63
CA LYS A 33 -13.60 -11.69 5.09
C LYS A 33 -13.75 -11.37 6.57
N GLU A 34 -12.83 -11.83 7.40
CA GLU A 34 -12.82 -11.54 8.84
C GLU A 34 -12.74 -10.03 9.10
N LEU A 35 -11.87 -9.33 8.37
CA LEU A 35 -11.73 -7.88 8.45
C LEU A 35 -12.97 -7.14 7.93
N SER A 36 -13.61 -7.64 6.86
CA SER A 36 -14.86 -7.08 6.34
C SER A 36 -16.02 -7.23 7.33
N LEU A 37 -16.13 -8.40 7.97
CA LEU A 37 -17.11 -8.65 9.03
C LEU A 37 -16.89 -7.74 10.23
N PHE A 38 -15.64 -7.56 10.66
CA PHE A 38 -15.29 -6.70 11.78
C PHE A 38 -15.64 -5.22 11.51
N LEU A 39 -15.37 -4.72 10.30
CA LEU A 39 -15.67 -3.34 9.93
C LEU A 39 -17.11 -3.13 9.46
N GLY A 40 -17.88 -4.19 9.24
CA GLY A 40 -19.23 -4.12 8.67
C GLY A 40 -19.26 -3.58 7.23
N THR A 41 -18.17 -3.71 6.48
CA THR A 41 -18.04 -3.22 5.09
C THR A 41 -17.30 -4.25 4.24
N ASP A 42 -17.59 -4.32 2.95
CA ASP A 42 -16.90 -5.21 1.99
C ASP A 42 -15.60 -4.60 1.42
N LEU A 43 -15.06 -3.59 2.13
CA LEU A 43 -13.89 -2.82 1.75
C LEU A 43 -12.67 -3.71 1.47
N TRP A 44 -12.44 -4.70 2.32
CA TRP A 44 -11.31 -5.61 2.16
C TRP A 44 -11.52 -6.62 1.03
N GLU A 45 -12.75 -7.11 0.88
CA GLU A 45 -13.12 -8.07 -0.15
C GLU A 45 -13.12 -7.47 -1.57
N LYS A 46 -13.31 -6.15 -1.68
CA LYS A 46 -13.36 -5.45 -2.97
C LYS A 46 -12.14 -4.56 -3.20
N LEU A 47 -12.02 -3.47 -2.44
CA LEU A 47 -11.03 -2.43 -2.74
C LEU A 47 -9.60 -2.88 -2.46
N ILE A 48 -9.35 -3.54 -1.33
CA ILE A 48 -7.99 -4.00 -1.00
C ILE A 48 -7.53 -5.08 -1.97
N ILE A 49 -8.38 -6.05 -2.30
CA ILE A 49 -8.04 -7.11 -3.28
C ILE A 49 -7.81 -6.52 -4.67
N GLN A 50 -8.64 -5.57 -5.11
CA GLN A 50 -8.43 -4.89 -6.39
C GLN A 50 -7.12 -4.09 -6.39
N ALA A 51 -6.85 -3.34 -5.33
CA ALA A 51 -5.62 -2.56 -5.22
C ALA A 51 -4.38 -3.47 -5.17
N ALA A 52 -4.47 -4.65 -4.55
CA ALA A 52 -3.39 -5.64 -4.56
C ALA A 52 -3.07 -6.20 -5.95
N SER A 53 -3.96 -6.07 -6.93
CA SER A 53 -3.69 -6.48 -8.33
C SER A 53 -3.00 -5.39 -9.16
N THR A 54 -2.90 -4.16 -8.64
CA THR A 54 -2.30 -3.01 -9.35
C THR A 54 -1.22 -2.26 -8.57
N GLU A 55 -1.16 -2.41 -7.24
CA GLU A 55 -0.13 -1.79 -6.37
C GLU A 55 0.69 -2.83 -5.58
N ARG A 56 2.01 -2.89 -5.86
CA ARG A 56 2.90 -3.94 -5.33
C ARG A 56 3.04 -3.90 -3.81
N CYS A 57 3.07 -2.71 -3.22
CA CYS A 57 3.10 -2.53 -1.77
C CYS A 57 1.86 -3.13 -1.09
N ILE A 58 0.70 -3.02 -1.72
CA ILE A 58 -0.56 -3.59 -1.21
C ILE A 58 -0.52 -5.11 -1.32
N LEU A 59 -0.01 -5.65 -2.43
CA LEU A 59 0.18 -7.09 -2.59
C LEU A 59 1.12 -7.68 -1.53
N ASP A 60 2.33 -7.15 -1.39
CA ASP A 60 3.31 -7.67 -0.43
C ASP A 60 2.80 -7.52 1.02
N GLY A 61 2.06 -6.45 1.33
CA GLY A 61 1.42 -6.28 2.63
C GLY A 61 0.30 -7.30 2.88
N ALA A 62 -0.52 -7.60 1.88
CA ALA A 62 -1.56 -8.63 1.97
C ALA A 62 -0.95 -10.04 2.15
N VAL A 63 0.14 -10.34 1.43
CA VAL A 63 0.93 -11.57 1.62
C VAL A 63 1.47 -11.66 3.04
N ALA A 64 2.04 -10.57 3.57
CA ALA A 64 2.53 -10.51 4.94
C ALA A 64 1.41 -10.79 5.96
N ALA A 65 0.27 -10.13 5.82
CA ALA A 65 -0.90 -10.32 6.69
C ALA A 65 -1.44 -11.77 6.62
N GLY A 66 -1.52 -12.35 5.42
CA GLY A 66 -1.93 -13.73 5.23
C GLY A 66 -0.98 -14.73 5.89
N ALA A 67 0.33 -14.57 5.67
CA ALA A 67 1.35 -15.41 6.28
C ALA A 67 1.35 -15.30 7.80
N LEU A 68 1.27 -14.08 8.33
CA LEU A 68 1.25 -13.81 9.76
C LEU A 68 0.02 -14.41 10.43
N SER A 69 -1.17 -14.14 9.90
CA SER A 69 -2.44 -14.69 10.40
C SER A 69 -2.40 -16.22 10.41
N LYS A 70 -2.00 -16.84 9.29
CA LYS A 70 -1.85 -18.30 9.21
C LYS A 70 -0.88 -18.85 10.25
N ASN A 71 0.25 -18.17 10.49
CA ASN A 71 1.22 -18.60 11.49
C ASN A 71 0.67 -18.50 12.92
N MET A 72 -0.15 -17.48 13.23
CA MET A 72 -0.81 -17.37 14.54
C MET A 72 -1.74 -18.56 14.84
N TYR A 73 -2.36 -19.15 13.82
CA TYR A 73 -3.18 -20.35 13.98
C TYR A 73 -2.38 -21.65 13.99
N LEU A 74 -1.38 -21.80 13.12
CA LEU A 74 -0.66 -23.07 12.93
C LEU A 74 0.53 -23.26 13.87
N ALA A 75 1.20 -22.18 14.25
CA ALA A 75 2.41 -22.20 15.07
C ALA A 75 2.49 -20.95 15.97
N PRO A 76 1.53 -20.76 16.89
CA PRO A 76 1.50 -19.61 17.77
C PRO A 76 2.80 -19.51 18.58
N GLY A 77 3.37 -18.30 18.66
CA GLY A 77 4.61 -18.03 19.41
C GLY A 77 5.91 -18.26 18.63
N TYR A 78 5.87 -18.83 17.42
CA TYR A 78 7.05 -18.93 16.56
C TYR A 78 7.19 -17.70 15.66
N PRO A 79 8.39 -17.08 15.58
CA PRO A 79 8.63 -15.94 14.71
C PRO A 79 8.37 -16.29 13.24
N ASN A 80 7.60 -15.45 12.54
CA ASN A 80 7.36 -15.61 11.11
C ASN A 80 8.25 -14.64 10.32
N GLY A 81 9.52 -15.02 10.11
CA GLY A 81 10.48 -14.22 9.34
C GLY A 81 10.00 -13.86 7.94
N TYR A 82 9.32 -14.80 7.26
CA TYR A 82 8.76 -14.55 5.93
C TYR A 82 7.71 -13.43 5.93
N SER A 83 6.81 -13.40 6.92
CA SER A 83 5.83 -12.30 7.03
C SER A 83 6.49 -10.95 7.27
N LEU A 84 7.56 -10.91 8.07
CA LEU A 84 8.31 -9.69 8.35
C LEU A 84 9.05 -9.19 7.11
N ASP A 85 9.66 -10.09 6.34
CA ASP A 85 10.33 -9.74 5.09
C ASP A 85 9.36 -9.12 4.09
N LYS A 86 8.18 -9.72 3.92
CA LYS A 86 7.12 -9.20 3.05
C LYS A 86 6.58 -7.86 3.52
N TYR A 87 6.40 -7.70 4.82
CA TYR A 87 5.99 -6.44 5.40
C TYR A 87 7.03 -5.32 5.15
N ASN A 88 8.31 -5.61 5.35
CA ASN A 88 9.39 -4.65 5.09
C ASN A 88 9.51 -4.30 3.60
N MET A 89 9.31 -5.27 2.70
CA MET A 89 9.24 -5.02 1.26
C MET A 89 8.09 -4.07 0.93
N ALA A 90 6.92 -4.29 1.50
CA ALA A 90 5.75 -3.43 1.29
C ALA A 90 6.00 -1.99 1.74
N LEU A 91 6.60 -1.80 2.92
CA LEU A 91 6.99 -0.48 3.44
C LEU A 91 7.97 0.23 2.52
N ARG A 92 9.01 -0.48 2.04
CA ARG A 92 10.00 0.08 1.12
C ARG A 92 9.36 0.55 -0.17
N VAL A 93 8.54 -0.30 -0.80
CA VAL A 93 7.86 0.02 -2.06
C VAL A 93 6.92 1.21 -1.87
N LEU A 94 6.17 1.27 -0.76
CA LEU A 94 5.31 2.43 -0.49
C LEU A 94 6.13 3.71 -0.31
N GLY A 95 7.25 3.65 0.41
CA GLY A 95 8.15 4.78 0.62
C GLY A 95 8.75 5.33 -0.68
N GLU A 96 9.24 4.45 -1.55
CA GLU A 96 9.71 4.83 -2.90
C GLU A 96 8.60 5.50 -3.69
N ARG A 97 7.40 4.95 -3.62
CA ARG A 97 6.25 5.40 -4.39
C ARG A 97 5.70 6.75 -3.90
N LEU A 98 5.82 7.05 -2.60
CA LEU A 98 5.59 8.39 -2.03
C LEU A 98 6.62 9.42 -2.52
N GLY A 99 7.86 9.01 -2.77
CA GLY A 99 8.92 9.88 -3.28
C GLY A 99 8.87 10.12 -4.80
N SER A 100 8.28 9.19 -5.56
CA SER A 100 8.44 9.13 -7.03
C SER A 100 7.26 9.68 -7.84
N THR A 101 6.03 9.63 -7.34
CA THR A 101 4.85 10.00 -8.16
C THR A 101 3.69 10.49 -7.31
N PRO A 102 3.09 11.65 -7.64
CA PRO A 102 1.87 12.12 -7.00
C PRO A 102 0.66 11.36 -7.57
N ARG A 103 0.54 10.03 -7.37
CA ARG A 103 -0.82 9.46 -7.39
C ARG A 103 -1.47 9.79 -6.06
N GLY A 104 -2.80 9.92 -6.09
CA GLY A 104 -3.58 10.39 -4.96
C GLY A 104 -3.34 9.59 -3.66
N PRO A 105 -3.77 10.16 -2.52
CA PRO A 105 -3.57 9.59 -1.19
C PRO A 105 -4.18 8.20 -0.99
N GLU A 106 -4.98 7.73 -1.93
CA GLU A 106 -5.70 6.45 -1.90
C GLU A 106 -4.77 5.24 -1.64
N VAL A 107 -3.69 5.07 -2.42
CA VAL A 107 -2.80 3.90 -2.25
C VAL A 107 -2.08 3.93 -0.91
N THR A 108 -1.74 5.13 -0.44
CA THR A 108 -1.17 5.31 0.90
C THR A 108 -2.15 4.92 1.99
N VAL A 109 -3.41 5.34 1.87
CA VAL A 109 -4.47 5.01 2.83
C VAL A 109 -4.69 3.50 2.84
N LEU A 110 -4.88 2.88 1.67
CA LEU A 110 -5.08 1.43 1.55
C LEU A 110 -3.88 0.64 2.08
N GLY A 111 -2.65 1.07 1.76
CA GLY A 111 -1.42 0.48 2.31
C GLY A 111 -1.35 0.60 3.83
N SER A 112 -1.69 1.77 4.38
CA SER A 112 -1.71 2.00 5.83
C SER A 112 -2.74 1.12 6.54
N MET A 113 -3.91 0.87 5.94
CA MET A 113 -4.90 -0.06 6.48
C MET A 113 -4.34 -1.48 6.61
N ILE A 114 -3.62 -1.96 5.59
CA ILE A 114 -2.95 -3.27 5.63
C ILE A 114 -1.89 -3.28 6.74
N PHE A 115 -1.05 -2.25 6.82
CA PHE A 115 0.02 -2.19 7.82
C PHE A 115 -0.51 -2.14 9.24
N VAL A 116 -1.58 -1.38 9.49
CA VAL A 116 -2.31 -1.41 10.76
C VAL A 116 -2.77 -2.83 11.08
N SER A 117 -3.32 -3.56 10.11
CA SER A 117 -3.76 -4.94 10.33
C SER A 117 -2.60 -5.87 10.68
N VAL A 118 -1.45 -5.71 10.02
CA VAL A 118 -0.22 -6.48 10.32
C VAL A 118 0.33 -6.14 11.72
N GLU A 119 0.32 -4.87 12.12
CA GLU A 119 0.76 -4.44 13.45
C GLU A 119 -0.19 -4.96 14.55
N LEU A 120 -1.51 -4.91 14.32
CA LEU A 120 -2.51 -5.44 15.25
C LEU A 120 -2.38 -6.97 15.42
N LEU A 121 -2.13 -7.70 14.34
CA LEU A 121 -1.86 -9.14 14.39
C LEU A 121 -0.59 -9.48 15.20
N GLN A 122 0.38 -8.56 15.27
CA GLN A 122 1.58 -8.70 16.09
C GLN A 122 1.38 -8.20 17.53
N GLY A 123 0.23 -7.62 17.86
CA GLY A 123 -0.02 -6.97 19.16
C GLY A 123 0.70 -5.62 19.32
N SER A 124 1.19 -5.02 18.23
CA SER A 124 1.93 -3.76 18.21
C SER A 124 0.97 -2.56 18.03
N THR A 125 0.43 -2.06 19.14
CA THR A 125 -0.46 -0.88 19.12
C THR A 125 0.28 0.40 18.70
N GLY A 126 1.54 0.55 19.11
CA GLY A 126 2.36 1.71 18.74
C GLY A 126 2.69 1.76 17.24
N GLY A 127 2.97 0.61 16.61
CA GLY A 127 3.18 0.55 15.16
C GLY A 127 1.90 0.84 14.38
N ALA A 128 0.75 0.32 14.84
CA ALA A 128 -0.55 0.64 14.25
C ALA A 128 -0.84 2.14 14.31
N GLU A 129 -0.60 2.78 15.46
CA GLU A 129 -0.78 4.24 15.63
C GLU A 129 0.13 5.04 14.69
N LEU A 130 1.39 4.61 14.51
CA LEU A 130 2.33 5.26 13.61
C LEU A 130 1.81 5.30 12.16
N HIS A 131 1.32 4.17 11.64
CA HIS A 131 0.76 4.11 10.28
C HIS A 131 -0.48 4.96 10.12
N LEU A 132 -1.38 4.95 11.11
CA LEU A 132 -2.57 5.80 11.09
C LEU A 132 -2.21 7.28 11.05
N ARG A 133 -1.25 7.72 11.88
CA ARG A 133 -0.76 9.10 11.88
C ARG A 133 -0.12 9.47 10.54
N GLY A 134 0.68 8.58 9.95
CA GLY A 134 1.27 8.78 8.63
C GLY A 134 0.21 8.96 7.54
N ALA A 135 -0.81 8.10 7.50
CA ALA A 135 -1.91 8.20 6.56
C ALA A 135 -2.68 9.53 6.71
N LEU A 136 -2.99 9.92 7.94
CA LEU A 136 -3.67 11.19 8.24
C LEU A 136 -2.84 12.40 7.83
N ALA A 137 -1.53 12.38 8.06
CA ALA A 137 -0.64 13.46 7.63
C ALA A 137 -0.64 13.63 6.10
N ILE A 138 -0.66 12.52 5.36
CA ILE A 138 -0.71 12.54 3.89
C ILE A 138 -2.06 13.04 3.39
N LEU A 139 -3.17 12.61 4.00
CA LEU A 139 -4.51 13.08 3.67
C LEU A 139 -4.72 14.57 3.95
N ASN A 140 -4.13 15.08 5.04
CA ASN A 140 -4.22 16.49 5.43
C ASN A 140 -3.18 17.37 4.73
N SER A 141 -2.26 16.78 3.96
CA SER A 141 -1.32 17.58 3.19
C SER A 141 -2.07 18.29 2.06
N PRO A 142 -2.02 19.63 1.97
CA PRO A 142 -2.62 20.32 0.84
C PRO A 142 -1.92 19.82 -0.42
N GLY A 143 -2.69 19.24 -1.34
CA GLY A 143 -2.16 18.74 -2.59
C GLY A 143 -1.32 19.84 -3.23
N LYS A 144 -0.02 19.57 -3.44
CA LYS A 144 0.80 20.45 -4.28
C LYS A 144 0.20 20.40 -5.68
N GLY A 145 -0.75 21.28 -5.95
CA GLY A 145 -1.15 21.62 -7.31
C GLY A 145 0.11 22.02 -8.09
N PRO A 146 0.10 21.84 -9.42
CA PRO A 146 1.23 22.28 -10.24
C PRO A 146 1.49 23.74 -9.89
N SER A 147 2.71 24.01 -9.41
CA SER A 147 3.18 25.35 -9.11
C SER A 147 2.84 26.22 -10.31
N SER A 148 1.83 27.08 -10.18
CA SER A 148 1.58 28.15 -11.12
C SER A 148 2.79 29.08 -11.03
N GLN A 149 3.84 28.76 -11.78
CA GLN A 149 4.77 29.78 -12.25
C GLN A 149 3.91 30.72 -13.09
N GLY A 150 3.39 31.77 -12.44
CA GLY A 150 2.88 32.93 -13.13
C GLY A 150 3.98 33.47 -14.05
N PRO A 151 3.62 33.99 -15.23
CA PRO A 151 4.61 34.55 -16.14
C PRO A 151 5.31 35.70 -15.42
N ASP A 152 6.64 35.64 -15.33
CA ASP A 152 7.48 36.75 -14.92
C ASP A 152 7.42 37.80 -16.05
N GLU A 153 6.29 38.51 -16.11
CA GLU A 153 6.05 39.67 -16.96
C GLU A 153 6.85 40.85 -16.37
N LYS A 154 8.17 40.80 -16.54
CA LYS A 154 8.98 42.01 -16.46
C LYS A 154 8.85 42.74 -17.78
N ARG A 155 7.87 43.63 -17.76
CA ARG A 155 7.63 44.72 -18.71
C ARG A 155 8.94 45.29 -19.25
N HIS A 156 9.12 45.16 -20.55
CA HIS A 156 9.93 46.08 -21.35
C HIS A 156 9.41 47.52 -21.16
N PRO A 157 10.28 48.51 -20.96
CA PRO A 157 10.06 49.84 -21.50
C PRO A 157 10.62 49.89 -22.93
N LEU A 158 9.74 50.17 -23.89
CA LEU A 158 10.07 50.68 -25.22
C LEU A 158 10.51 52.15 -25.13
N CYS A 159 11.27 52.58 -26.15
CA CYS A 159 11.81 53.93 -26.43
C CYS A 159 13.12 54.29 -25.70
N THR A 160 14.19 54.77 -26.33
CA THR A 160 14.31 55.46 -27.64
C THR A 160 15.80 55.62 -28.02
N SER A 161 16.03 55.83 -29.34
CA SER A 161 17.13 56.58 -30.00
C SER A 161 18.57 56.05 -30.02
N LEU A 162 18.97 55.53 -31.20
CA LEU A 162 20.22 55.84 -31.92
C LEU A 162 20.30 57.38 -32.17
N PRO A 163 21.47 58.04 -32.39
CA PRO A 163 22.63 57.68 -33.26
C PRO A 163 24.00 57.88 -32.53
N PHE A 164 25.20 57.52 -33.01
CA PHE A 164 25.85 57.39 -34.32
C PHE A 164 26.75 56.15 -34.34
#